data_AF-A0AAU9TXR0-F1
#
_entry.id   AF-A0AAU9TXR0-F1
#
_cell.length_a   1.000
_cell.length_b   1.000
_cell.length_c   1.000
_cell.angle_alpha   90.00
_cell.angle_beta   90.00
_cell.angle_gamma   90.00
#
_symmetry.space_group_name_H-M   'P 1'
#
loop_
_entity.id
_entity.type
_entity.pdbx_description
1 polymer ?
#
loop_
_entity_poly.entity_id
_entity_poly.type
_entity_poly.pdbx_seq_one_letter_code
_entity_poly.pdbx_strand_id
1 'polypeptide(L)'
;MSTNLNYQRSQQKYYYGKNCFKWASNPLSNRVRMPQYNIVTSISISRLTEDDRKDPVTAWNQIFDEEMRLTILTWANVKIVGSRAKFNPQDRPVLKELNMIELNAFLG
;
A
#
# COMPACT_ATOMS: atom_id res chain seq x y z
N MET A 1 16.52 -38.60 49.01
CA MET A 1 15.81 -38.99 47.78
C MET A 1 14.43 -38.35 47.84
N SER A 2 14.29 -37.19 47.20
CA SER A 2 13.66 -36.99 45.89
C SER A 2 12.21 -36.52 46.07
N THR A 3 12.02 -35.20 46.06
CA THR A 3 11.46 -34.37 44.97
C THR A 3 9.94 -34.28 45.02
N ASN A 4 9.44 -33.07 45.22
CA ASN A 4 8.42 -32.45 44.35
C ASN A 4 8.09 -31.04 44.86
N LEU A 5 8.81 -30.04 44.34
CA LEU A 5 8.36 -28.66 44.43
C LEU A 5 7.55 -28.36 43.18
N ASN A 6 6.23 -28.36 43.37
CA ASN A 6 5.27 -27.73 42.48
C ASN A 6 5.70 -26.27 42.25
N TYR A 7 6.13 -25.94 41.04
CA TYR A 7 6.11 -24.57 40.55
C TYR A 7 5.05 -24.46 39.46
N GLN A 8 3.91 -23.92 39.85
CA GLN A 8 2.84 -23.50 38.95
C GLN A 8 3.40 -22.52 37.92
N ARG A 9 3.70 -22.99 36.70
CA ARG A 9 3.87 -22.10 35.56
C ARG A 9 2.48 -21.63 35.14
N SER A 10 2.15 -20.41 35.57
CA SER A 10 1.00 -19.68 35.09
C SER A 10 0.98 -19.71 33.55
N GLN A 11 -0.20 -19.94 32.97
CA GLN A 11 -0.40 -20.17 31.55
C GLN A 11 0.07 -18.97 30.71
N GLN A 12 1.32 -18.98 30.25
CA GLN A 12 1.81 -17.96 29.33
C GLN A 12 1.10 -18.12 27.99
N LYS A 13 0.17 -17.19 27.71
CA LYS A 13 -0.66 -17.17 26.49
C LYS A 13 0.12 -16.74 25.23
N TYR A 14 1.44 -16.57 25.30
CA TYR A 14 2.28 -16.03 24.24
C TYR A 14 3.77 -16.38 24.42
N TYR A 15 4.51 -16.38 23.31
CA TYR A 15 5.96 -16.58 23.22
C TYR A 15 6.65 -15.26 22.83
N TYR A 16 7.93 -15.10 23.19
CA TYR A 16 8.74 -13.95 22.77
C TYR A 16 9.87 -14.39 21.84
N GLY A 17 10.04 -13.69 20.71
CA GLY A 17 11.11 -13.91 19.75
C GLY A 17 12.37 -13.09 20.07
N LYS A 18 13.48 -13.38 19.36
CA LYS A 18 14.80 -12.74 19.56
C LYS A 18 14.83 -11.21 19.48
N ASN A 19 13.84 -10.59 18.85
CA ASN A 19 13.70 -9.13 18.73
C ASN A 19 12.54 -8.57 19.60
N CYS A 20 12.20 -9.23 20.71
CA CYS A 20 11.08 -8.88 21.60
C CYS A 20 9.68 -8.92 20.95
N PHE A 21 9.55 -9.44 19.73
CA PHE A 21 8.24 -9.68 19.11
C PHE A 21 7.46 -10.73 19.90
N LYS A 22 6.18 -10.44 20.18
CA LYS A 22 5.28 -11.27 20.98
C LYS A 22 4.38 -12.10 20.06
N TRP A 23 4.48 -13.41 20.15
CA TRP A 23 3.75 -14.39 19.34
C TRP A 23 2.63 -15.01 20.18
N ALA A 24 1.42 -15.14 19.66
CA ALA A 24 0.35 -15.81 20.38
C ALA A 24 0.65 -17.32 20.50
N SER A 25 0.38 -17.91 21.67
CA SER A 25 0.59 -19.35 21.91
C SER A 25 -0.49 -20.24 21.31
N ASN A 26 -1.70 -19.69 21.19
CA ASN A 26 -2.86 -20.34 20.59
C ASN A 26 -3.29 -19.55 19.36
N PRO A 27 -3.83 -20.21 18.32
CA PRO A 27 -4.46 -19.51 17.22
C PRO A 27 -5.62 -18.65 17.73
N LEU A 28 -5.83 -17.49 17.11
CA LEU A 28 -6.95 -16.62 17.44
C LEU A 28 -8.27 -17.35 17.13
N SER A 29 -9.28 -17.15 17.96
CA SER A 29 -10.63 -17.70 17.71
C SER A 29 -11.18 -17.15 16.38
N ASN A 30 -11.67 -18.03 15.50
CA ASN A 30 -12.25 -17.70 14.19
C ASN A 30 -13.36 -16.63 14.23
N ARG A 31 -13.92 -16.33 15.42
CA ARG A 31 -14.99 -15.35 15.61
C ARG A 31 -14.53 -13.92 15.87
N VAL A 32 -13.24 -13.67 16.06
CA VAL A 32 -12.73 -12.32 16.27
C VAL A 32 -12.44 -11.69 14.92
N ARG A 33 -13.28 -10.75 14.48
CA ARG A 33 -13.00 -9.94 13.28
C ARG A 33 -11.67 -9.21 13.49
N MET A 34 -10.61 -9.64 12.81
CA MET A 34 -9.40 -8.84 12.74
C MET A 34 -9.67 -7.62 11.84
N PRO A 35 -9.18 -6.42 12.20
CA PRO A 35 -9.21 -5.25 11.31
C PRO A 35 -8.50 -5.49 9.97
N GLN A 36 -7.64 -6.52 9.90
CA GLN A 36 -6.95 -6.98 8.69
C GLN A 36 -7.90 -7.54 7.62
N TYR A 37 -9.16 -7.82 7.96
CA TYR A 37 -10.20 -8.26 7.02
C TYR A 37 -11.18 -7.14 6.63
N ASN A 38 -10.91 -5.87 6.95
CA ASN A 38 -11.55 -4.71 6.29
C ASN A 38 -11.01 -4.49 4.87
N ILE A 39 -10.79 -5.59 4.13
CA ILE A 39 -10.65 -5.49 2.69
C ILE A 39 -12.05 -5.17 2.22
N VAL A 40 -12.33 -3.88 2.00
CA VAL A 40 -13.47 -3.49 1.17
C VAL A 40 -13.21 -4.12 -0.18
N THR A 41 -13.81 -5.28 -0.42
CA THR A 41 -13.85 -5.90 -1.74
C THR A 41 -14.74 -5.02 -2.60
N SER A 42 -14.17 -3.95 -3.15
CA SER A 42 -14.77 -3.27 -4.28
C SER A 42 -14.75 -4.29 -5.42
N ILE A 43 -15.89 -4.93 -5.65
CA ILE A 43 -16.09 -5.70 -6.87
C ILE A 43 -15.93 -4.68 -7.99
N SER A 44 -14.82 -4.79 -8.73
CA SER A 44 -14.53 -3.90 -9.85
C SER A 44 -15.53 -4.25 -10.94
N ILE A 45 -16.66 -3.55 -10.97
CA ILE A 45 -17.61 -3.69 -12.07
C ILE A 45 -16.91 -3.08 -13.28
N SER A 46 -16.62 -3.93 -14.27
CA SER A 46 -16.09 -3.48 -15.56
C SER A 46 -17.03 -2.43 -16.14
N ARG A 47 -16.50 -1.25 -16.45
CA ARG A 47 -17.23 -0.23 -17.23
C ARG A 47 -17.13 -0.48 -18.73
N LEU A 48 -16.50 -1.60 -19.14
CA LEU A 48 -16.32 -1.94 -20.54
C LEU A 48 -17.66 -2.33 -21.17
N THR A 49 -17.92 -1.78 -22.35
CA THR A 49 -19.07 -2.12 -23.20
C THR A 49 -18.60 -2.95 -24.40
N GLU A 50 -19.51 -3.71 -25.04
CA GLU A 50 -19.17 -4.52 -26.22
C GLU A 50 -18.68 -3.67 -27.41
N ASP A 51 -19.07 -2.40 -27.44
CA ASP A 51 -18.69 -1.41 -28.45
C ASP A 51 -17.32 -0.77 -28.18
N ASP A 52 -16.70 -1.04 -27.03
CA ASP A 52 -15.39 -0.47 -26.71
C ASP A 52 -14.31 -1.00 -27.65
N ARG A 53 -13.52 -0.05 -28.16
CA ARG A 53 -12.38 -0.39 -29.00
C ARG A 53 -11.39 -1.23 -28.19
N LYS A 54 -11.04 -2.39 -28.75
CA LYS A 54 -10.07 -3.34 -28.16
C LYS A 54 -8.62 -2.92 -28.34
N ASP A 55 -8.38 -1.63 -28.57
CA ASP A 55 -7.04 -1.09 -28.72
C ASP A 55 -6.39 -0.91 -27.34
N PRO A 56 -5.11 -1.29 -27.14
CA PRO A 56 -4.46 -1.16 -25.85
C PRO A 56 -4.45 0.27 -25.30
N VAL A 57 -4.37 1.29 -26.17
CA VAL A 57 -4.35 2.69 -25.74
C VAL A 57 -5.74 3.13 -25.27
N THR A 58 -6.81 2.67 -25.91
CA THR A 58 -8.17 2.97 -25.46
C THR A 58 -8.48 2.29 -24.13
N ALA A 59 -8.09 1.01 -23.96
CA ALA A 59 -8.23 0.32 -22.68
C ALA A 59 -7.43 1.02 -21.56
N TRP A 60 -6.20 1.45 -21.87
CA TRP A 60 -5.37 2.23 -20.95
C TRP A 60 -6.05 3.52 -20.49
N ASN A 61 -6.64 4.26 -21.43
CA ASN A 61 -7.35 5.52 -21.14
C ASN A 61 -8.65 5.33 -20.36
N GLN A 62 -9.22 4.12 -20.33
CA GLN A 62 -10.37 3.80 -19.49
C GLN A 62 -9.97 3.44 -18.05
N ILE A 63 -8.77 2.90 -17.86
CA ILE A 63 -8.21 2.60 -16.53
C ILE A 63 -7.69 3.88 -15.88
N PHE A 64 -6.96 4.68 -16.65
CA PHE A 64 -6.45 5.99 -16.24
C PHE A 64 -7.05 7.05 -17.16
N ASP A 65 -8.13 7.67 -16.70
CA ASP A 65 -8.72 8.79 -17.43
C ASP A 65 -7.80 10.03 -17.38
N GLU A 66 -8.11 11.01 -18.22
CA GLU A 66 -7.33 12.24 -18.30
C GLU A 66 -7.40 13.06 -16.99
N GLU A 67 -8.56 13.08 -16.33
CA GLU A 67 -8.77 13.81 -15.09
C GLU A 67 -7.91 13.24 -13.94
N MET A 68 -7.85 11.91 -13.81
CA MET A 68 -6.99 11.21 -12.85
C MET A 68 -5.52 11.55 -13.10
N ARG A 69 -5.08 11.51 -14.35
CA ARG A 69 -3.69 11.84 -14.71
C ARG A 69 -3.37 13.30 -14.39
N LEU A 70 -4.25 14.24 -14.73
CA LEU A 70 -4.10 15.66 -14.38
C LEU A 70 -4.05 15.88 -12.86
N THR A 71 -4.90 15.16 -12.11
CA THR A 71 -4.93 15.21 -10.65
C THR A 71 -3.61 14.71 -10.07
N ILE A 72 -3.13 13.55 -10.51
CA ILE A 72 -1.84 12.98 -10.10
C ILE A 72 -0.71 13.96 -10.41
N LEU A 73 -0.67 14.50 -11.64
CA LEU A 73 0.35 15.43 -12.09
C LEU A 73 0.40 16.68 -11.20
N THR A 74 -0.76 17.27 -10.91
CA THR A 74 -0.89 18.48 -10.09
C THR A 74 -0.33 18.25 -8.69
N TRP A 75 -0.79 17.20 -8.00
CA TRP A 75 -0.37 16.94 -6.62
C TRP A 75 1.07 16.43 -6.52
N ALA A 76 1.55 15.68 -7.53
CA ALA A 76 2.95 15.29 -7.62
C ALA A 76 3.85 16.53 -7.71
N ASN A 77 3.52 17.49 -8.57
CA ASN A 77 4.29 18.71 -8.74
C ASN A 77 4.27 19.59 -7.49
N VAL A 78 3.12 19.73 -6.81
CA VAL A 78 3.05 20.42 -5.51
C VAL A 78 4.02 19.78 -4.50
N LYS A 79 4.06 18.44 -4.43
CA LYS A 79 4.94 17.71 -3.52
C LYS A 79 6.42 17.83 -3.90
N ILE A 80 6.74 17.82 -5.19
CA ILE A 80 8.11 18.02 -5.70
C ILE A 80 8.60 19.40 -5.30
N VAL A 81 7.83 20.46 -5.60
CA VAL A 81 8.17 21.85 -5.25
C VAL A 81 8.39 22.00 -3.74
N GLY A 82 7.48 21.47 -2.91
CA GLY A 82 7.63 21.50 -1.46
C GLY A 82 8.85 20.72 -0.95
N SER A 83 9.31 19.71 -1.70
CA SER A 83 10.48 18.90 -1.32
C SER A 83 11.81 19.50 -1.81
N ARG A 84 11.81 20.35 -2.86
CA ARG A 84 13.02 20.97 -3.43
C ARG A 84 13.87 21.68 -2.39
N ALA A 85 13.23 22.41 -1.47
CA ALA A 85 13.90 23.18 -0.42
C ALA A 85 14.82 22.31 0.47
N LYS A 86 14.60 21.00 0.53
CA LYS A 86 15.38 20.05 1.34
C LYS A 86 16.69 19.62 0.68
N PHE A 87 16.88 19.89 -0.61
CA PHE A 87 18.03 19.41 -1.38
C PHE A 87 18.90 20.58 -1.84
N ASN A 88 20.22 20.38 -1.82
CA ASN A 88 21.19 21.37 -2.31
C ASN A 88 22.16 20.69 -3.29
N PRO A 89 22.29 21.12 -4.56
CA PRO A 89 21.56 22.20 -5.22
C PRO A 89 20.07 21.89 -5.40
N GLN A 90 19.25 22.95 -5.38
CA GLN A 90 17.80 22.85 -5.56
C GLN A 90 17.39 22.64 -7.04
N ASP A 91 18.25 23.03 -7.99
CA ASP A 91 17.99 22.97 -9.43
C ASP A 91 18.52 21.68 -10.10
N ARG A 92 18.37 20.54 -9.41
CA ARG A 92 18.77 19.26 -9.99
C ARG A 92 17.74 18.83 -11.03
N PRO A 93 18.16 18.22 -12.16
CA PRO A 93 17.23 17.71 -13.17
C PRO A 93 16.24 16.69 -12.60
N VAL A 94 16.65 15.91 -11.59
CA VAL A 94 15.81 14.92 -10.88
C VAL A 94 14.72 15.57 -10.01
N LEU A 95 14.83 16.87 -9.72
CA LEU A 95 13.87 17.62 -8.93
C LEU A 95 12.96 18.51 -9.78
N LYS A 96 13.04 18.41 -11.12
CA LYS A 96 12.14 19.14 -12.01
C LYS A 96 10.71 18.65 -11.86
N GLU A 97 9.77 19.52 -12.24
CA GLU A 97 8.36 19.14 -12.29
C GLU A 97 8.15 18.02 -13.30
N LEU A 98 7.26 17.12 -12.95
CA LEU A 98 6.78 16.05 -13.80
C LEU A 98 5.91 16.64 -14.90
N ASN A 99 6.09 16.16 -16.13
CA ASN A 99 5.19 16.45 -17.25
C ASN A 99 4.28 15.25 -17.59
N MET A 100 3.26 15.46 -18.44
CA MET A 100 2.30 14.40 -18.78
C MET A 100 2.95 13.22 -19.53
N ILE A 101 3.98 13.49 -20.34
CA ILE A 101 4.70 12.45 -21.09
C ILE A 101 5.47 11.54 -20.13
N GLU A 102 6.19 12.13 -19.18
CA GLU A 102 6.92 11.42 -18.13
C GLU A 102 5.96 10.66 -17.21
N LEU A 103 4.82 11.25 -16.85
CA LEU A 103 3.79 10.55 -16.07
C LEU A 103 3.25 9.33 -16.83
N ASN A 104 2.94 9.47 -18.11
CA ASN A 104 2.47 8.35 -18.93
C ASN A 104 3.54 7.28 -19.11
N ALA A 105 4.80 7.68 -19.31
CA ALA A 105 5.94 6.77 -19.42
C ALA A 105 6.26 6.06 -18.08
N PHE A 106 5.92 6.66 -16.95
CA PHE A 106 6.06 6.04 -15.63
C PHE A 106 4.96 5.03 -15.33
N LEU A 107 3.74 5.30 -15.81
CA LEU A 107 2.58 4.44 -15.58
C LEU A 107 2.54 3.24 -16.53
N GLY A 108 2.93 3.41 -17.80
CA GLY A 108 3.00 2.35 -18.80
C GLY A 108 4.21 1.45 -18.64
#